data_AF-A0A3N5G0V7-F1
#
_entry.id   AF-A0A3N5G0V7-F1
#
_cell.length_a   1.000
_cell.length_b   1.000
_cell.length_c   1.000
_cell.angle_alpha   90.00
_cell.angle_beta   90.00
_cell.angle_gamma   90.00
#
_symmetry.space_group_name_H-M   'P 1'
#
loop_
_entity.id
_entity.type
_entity.pdbx_description
1 polymer ?
#
loop_
_entity_poly.entity_id
_entity_poly.type
_entity_poly.pdbx_seq_one_letter_code
_entity_poly.pdbx_strand_id
1 'polypeptide(L)'
;MRHQIFWERLLLALVGLKLLVALPGAWWGIPSSTDLAGATILPQLLLMIPLCAYALGGVLLWSGGRGDRQAVLLGISFLLLATSFSNRPLLRLVASEWAGLELLALSLSGFHFDAFLPYFFWRFVGDFPTSPLSYRTRRLVSLGARVSLGAGAVLFALELGRLLVHVVHLDGTGVSPGEIVPEKPSYAYYSVVLTLTALALAFLLWKARTVPEDERRRIWVFVAGLSGMLPLFLYILADAVASAVSEPLDIPLPLYLSLFLLFCSVPFTTGRTVLVHHVLNVRLIARRAVQYALARYTALTLAALPIVALTLYLYRQRHQRLDEIFSGSRLTLLISAVVVGGAALRYRSTLLDAIDRQFFREQYDARRILTLLVERVRATSGTVELAALISREVDLALHPEAVSLMAFEARSGLLADPKNRSRRLDSSSHLASLIA
;
A
#
# COMPACT_ATOMS: atom_id res chain seq x y z
N MET A 1 8.11 2.81 19.86
CA MET A 1 7.45 3.32 18.63
C MET A 1 8.38 3.46 17.42
N ARG A 2 9.60 4.03 17.54
CA ARG A 2 10.52 4.21 16.39
C ARG A 2 10.88 2.91 15.63
N HIS A 3 11.19 1.82 16.32
CA HIS A 3 11.54 0.54 15.67
C HIS A 3 10.37 -0.09 14.91
N GLN A 4 9.14 0.08 15.39
CA GLN A 4 7.95 -0.47 14.75
C GLN A 4 7.68 0.21 13.40
N ILE A 5 8.00 1.50 13.28
CA ILE A 5 7.82 2.26 12.04
C ILE A 5 8.92 1.92 11.02
N PHE A 6 10.12 1.55 11.48
CA PHE A 6 11.25 1.25 10.60
C PHE A 6 11.03 -0.03 9.79
N TRP A 7 10.67 -1.15 10.45
CA TRP A 7 10.48 -2.42 9.74
C TRP A 7 9.28 -2.37 8.77
N GLU A 8 8.19 -1.68 9.13
CA GLU A 8 7.03 -1.50 8.24
C GLU A 8 7.42 -0.78 6.95
N ARG A 9 8.26 0.26 7.05
CA ARG A 9 8.78 0.99 5.88
C ARG A 9 9.71 0.13 5.04
N LEU A 10 10.57 -0.66 5.67
CA LEU A 10 11.47 -1.58 4.98
C LEU A 10 10.66 -2.65 4.23
N LEU A 11 9.68 -3.26 4.88
CA LEU A 11 8.77 -4.23 4.26
C LEU A 11 8.08 -3.61 3.04
N LEU A 12 7.53 -2.40 3.18
CA LEU A 12 6.84 -1.74 2.08
C LEU A 12 7.77 -1.36 0.93
N ALA A 13 9.02 -0.98 1.21
CA ALA A 13 10.01 -0.73 0.18
C ALA A 13 10.33 -2.01 -0.62
N LEU A 14 10.48 -3.15 0.07
CA LEU A 14 10.74 -4.44 -0.56
C LEU A 14 9.52 -4.96 -1.33
N VAL A 15 8.32 -4.80 -0.79
CA VAL A 15 7.04 -5.13 -1.47
C VAL A 15 6.88 -4.27 -2.71
N GLY A 16 7.12 -2.96 -2.62
CA GLY A 16 7.08 -2.06 -3.76
C GLY A 16 8.09 -2.46 -4.85
N LEU A 17 9.32 -2.81 -4.46
CA LEU A 17 10.33 -3.32 -5.38
C LEU A 17 9.87 -4.62 -6.07
N LYS A 18 9.35 -5.59 -5.30
CA LYS A 18 8.81 -6.86 -5.83
C LYS A 18 7.71 -6.63 -6.86
N LEU A 19 6.74 -5.77 -6.55
CA LEU A 19 5.64 -5.46 -7.45
C LEU A 19 6.10 -4.72 -8.71
N LEU A 20 7.07 -3.81 -8.60
CA LEU A 20 7.61 -3.07 -9.75
C LEU A 20 8.39 -3.99 -10.71
N VAL A 21 9.17 -4.93 -10.18
CA VAL A 21 9.96 -5.88 -11.00
C VAL A 21 9.06 -6.95 -11.63
N ALA A 22 7.93 -7.27 -11.00
CA ALA A 22 6.95 -8.20 -11.56
C ALA A 22 6.25 -7.66 -12.81
N LEU A 23 6.09 -6.34 -12.98
CA LEU A 23 5.41 -5.75 -14.13
C LEU A 23 6.13 -6.05 -15.47
N PRO A 24 7.46 -5.83 -15.61
CA PRO A 24 8.20 -6.24 -16.80
C PRO A 24 8.12 -7.74 -17.10
N GLY A 25 8.21 -8.58 -16.07
CA GLY A 25 8.13 -10.03 -16.22
C GLY A 25 6.76 -10.52 -16.73
N ALA A 26 5.71 -9.75 -16.49
CA ALA A 26 4.39 -10.06 -17.02
C ALA A 26 4.22 -9.67 -18.50
N TRP A 27 4.93 -8.64 -18.97
CA TRP A 27 4.78 -8.11 -20.32
C TRP A 27 5.79 -8.69 -21.31
N TRP A 28 7.02 -8.91 -20.83
CA TRP A 28 8.15 -9.35 -21.66
C TRP A 28 8.74 -10.70 -21.24
N GLY A 29 8.28 -11.28 -20.14
CA GLY A 29 8.77 -12.58 -19.67
C GLY A 29 8.40 -13.71 -20.62
N ILE A 30 9.36 -14.58 -20.89
CA ILE A 30 9.17 -15.78 -21.70
C ILE A 30 8.41 -16.80 -20.84
N PRO A 31 7.43 -17.55 -21.41
CA PRO A 31 6.78 -18.62 -20.69
C PRO A 31 7.82 -19.59 -20.13
N SER A 32 7.79 -19.82 -18.82
CA SER A 32 8.70 -20.76 -18.17
C SER A 32 8.24 -22.21 -18.43
N SER A 33 9.12 -23.19 -18.23
CA SER A 33 8.79 -24.62 -18.37
C SER A 33 7.56 -25.04 -17.55
N THR A 34 7.29 -24.33 -16.45
CA THR A 34 6.12 -24.48 -15.58
C THR A 34 4.80 -23.98 -16.17
N ASP A 35 4.82 -23.01 -17.10
CA ASP A 35 3.64 -22.55 -17.82
C ASP A 35 3.14 -23.58 -18.85
N LEU A 36 4.04 -24.43 -19.33
CA LEU A 36 3.76 -25.50 -20.29
C LEU A 36 3.26 -26.77 -19.59
N ALA A 37 3.60 -26.97 -18.31
CA ALA A 37 3.25 -28.14 -17.51
C ALA A 37 1.89 -28.03 -16.81
N GLY A 38 1.32 -26.82 -16.67
CA GLY A 38 0.07 -26.58 -15.97
C GLY A 38 -1.02 -26.05 -16.89
N ALA A 39 -2.20 -26.66 -16.88
CA ALA A 39 -3.42 -26.14 -17.49
C ALA A 39 -3.85 -24.81 -16.83
N THR A 40 -3.18 -23.71 -17.14
CA THR A 40 -3.66 -22.38 -16.78
C THR A 40 -4.85 -22.04 -17.66
N ILE A 41 -6.04 -22.05 -17.06
CA ILE A 41 -7.31 -21.73 -17.72
C ILE A 41 -7.34 -20.27 -18.23
N LEU A 42 -6.51 -19.38 -17.67
CA LEU A 42 -6.51 -17.95 -18.03
C LEU A 42 -5.22 -17.46 -18.70
N PRO A 43 -5.36 -16.55 -19.69
CA PRO A 43 -4.23 -15.82 -20.26
C PRO A 43 -3.48 -15.04 -19.18
N GLN A 44 -2.16 -14.95 -19.33
CA GLN A 44 -1.29 -14.20 -18.42
C GLN A 44 -1.72 -12.74 -18.22
N LEU A 45 -2.18 -12.08 -19.29
CA LEU A 45 -2.71 -10.72 -19.23
C LEU A 45 -3.90 -10.60 -18.27
N LEU A 46 -4.68 -11.67 -18.11
CA LEU A 46 -5.81 -11.68 -17.19
C LEU A 46 -5.33 -11.81 -15.74
N LEU A 47 -4.28 -12.61 -15.49
CA LEU A 47 -3.63 -12.73 -14.18
C LEU A 47 -2.94 -11.43 -13.71
N MET A 48 -2.71 -10.47 -14.61
CA MET A 48 -2.22 -9.13 -14.27
C MET A 48 -3.27 -8.23 -13.63
N ILE A 49 -4.54 -8.45 -13.92
CA ILE A 49 -5.63 -7.63 -13.39
C ILE A 49 -5.63 -7.62 -11.86
N PRO A 50 -5.57 -8.75 -11.12
CA PRO A 50 -5.54 -8.73 -9.67
C PRO A 50 -4.25 -8.11 -9.13
N LEU A 51 -3.08 -8.39 -9.72
CA LEU A 51 -1.83 -7.74 -9.32
C LEU A 51 -1.97 -6.21 -9.36
N CYS A 52 -2.41 -5.68 -10.49
CA CYS A 52 -2.59 -4.24 -10.69
C CYS A 52 -3.72 -3.67 -9.83
N ALA A 53 -4.86 -4.35 -9.72
CA ALA A 53 -6.01 -3.87 -8.95
C ALA A 53 -5.69 -3.76 -7.45
N TYR A 54 -5.07 -4.79 -6.87
CA TYR A 54 -4.69 -4.79 -5.46
C TYR A 54 -3.49 -3.89 -5.18
N ALA A 55 -2.51 -3.83 -6.08
CA ALA A 55 -1.39 -2.90 -5.96
C ALA A 55 -1.89 -1.44 -6.01
N LEU A 56 -2.74 -1.10 -6.98
CA LEU A 56 -3.29 0.24 -7.13
C LEU A 56 -4.17 0.62 -5.94
N GLY A 57 -5.12 -0.26 -5.55
CA GLY A 57 -5.97 -0.03 -4.38
C GLY A 57 -5.15 0.12 -3.09
N GLY A 58 -4.12 -0.71 -2.92
CA GLY A 58 -3.18 -0.65 -1.80
C GLY A 58 -2.39 0.66 -1.74
N VAL A 59 -1.80 1.08 -2.88
CA VAL A 59 -1.07 2.36 -2.98
C VAL A 59 -2.00 3.55 -2.74
N LEU A 60 -3.21 3.54 -3.28
CA LEU A 60 -4.19 4.61 -3.09
C LEU A 60 -4.59 4.77 -1.62
N LEU A 61 -4.85 3.66 -0.93
CA LEU A 61 -5.19 3.66 0.49
C LEU A 61 -3.99 4.05 1.37
N TRP A 62 -2.80 3.55 1.06
CA TRP A 62 -1.59 3.88 1.81
C TRP A 62 -1.17 5.36 1.64
N SER A 63 -1.24 5.88 0.42
CA SER A 63 -0.87 7.28 0.12
C SER A 63 -1.95 8.28 0.52
N GLY A 64 -3.23 7.94 0.31
CA GLY A 64 -4.39 8.75 0.71
C GLY A 64 -4.67 8.72 2.21
N GLY A 65 -4.25 7.65 2.90
CA GLY A 65 -4.48 7.42 4.33
C GLY A 65 -3.44 8.04 5.28
N ARG A 66 -2.56 8.94 4.86
CA ARG A 66 -1.51 9.48 5.76
C ARG A 66 -2.01 10.14 7.06
N GLY A 67 -3.30 10.50 7.12
CA GLY A 67 -3.98 10.94 8.35
C GLY A 67 -4.85 9.88 9.04
N ASP A 68 -5.10 8.74 8.40
CA ASP A 68 -5.95 7.65 8.91
C ASP A 68 -5.22 6.31 8.89
N ARG A 69 -4.94 5.81 10.08
CA ARG A 69 -4.24 4.55 10.30
C ARG A 69 -5.02 3.35 9.77
N GLN A 70 -6.36 3.39 9.74
CA GLN A 70 -7.19 2.30 9.23
C GLN A 70 -6.96 2.11 7.72
N ALA A 71 -7.03 3.21 6.96
CA ALA A 71 -6.74 3.22 5.53
C ALA A 71 -5.32 2.72 5.23
N VAL A 72 -4.32 3.14 6.01
CA VAL A 72 -2.94 2.68 5.84
C VAL A 72 -2.82 1.17 6.06
N LEU A 73 -3.37 0.62 7.15
CA LEU A 73 -3.28 -0.81 7.45
C LEU A 73 -4.01 -1.69 6.42
N LEU A 74 -5.18 -1.23 5.94
CA LEU A 74 -5.89 -1.91 4.85
C LEU A 74 -5.09 -1.83 3.54
N GLY A 75 -4.52 -0.67 3.22
CA GLY A 75 -3.67 -0.48 2.04
C GLY A 75 -2.45 -1.39 2.04
N ILE A 76 -1.76 -1.53 3.18
CA ILE A 76 -0.66 -2.49 3.35
C ILE A 76 -1.16 -3.92 3.13
N SER A 77 -2.33 -4.27 3.67
CA SER A 77 -2.90 -5.63 3.50
C SER A 77 -3.15 -5.96 2.02
N PHE A 78 -3.63 -5.00 1.22
CA PHE A 78 -3.80 -5.17 -0.23
C PHE A 78 -2.47 -5.24 -0.98
N LEU A 79 -1.47 -4.45 -0.59
CA LEU A 79 -0.13 -4.55 -1.17
C LEU A 79 0.49 -5.93 -0.93
N LEU A 80 0.33 -6.47 0.29
CA LEU A 80 0.79 -7.81 0.62
C LEU A 80 0.04 -8.88 -0.18
N LEU A 81 -1.28 -8.77 -0.30
CA LEU A 81 -2.06 -9.68 -1.13
C LEU A 81 -1.66 -9.62 -2.61
N ALA A 82 -1.31 -8.44 -3.13
CA ALA A 82 -0.79 -8.30 -4.49
C ALA A 82 0.51 -9.08 -4.70
N THR A 83 1.37 -9.21 -3.68
CA THR A 83 2.63 -9.97 -3.81
C THR A 83 2.42 -11.45 -4.13
N SER A 84 1.32 -12.06 -3.68
CA SER A 84 0.99 -13.45 -4.02
C SER A 84 0.77 -13.66 -5.53
N PHE A 85 0.38 -12.61 -6.26
CA PHE A 85 0.20 -12.64 -7.73
C PHE A 85 1.47 -12.27 -8.51
N SER A 86 2.54 -11.89 -7.81
CA SER A 86 3.78 -11.41 -8.44
C SER A 86 4.82 -12.50 -8.71
N ASN A 87 4.70 -13.69 -8.11
CA ASN A 87 5.72 -14.75 -8.22
C ASN A 87 5.86 -15.28 -9.65
N ARG A 88 4.74 -15.59 -10.31
CA ARG A 88 4.72 -16.07 -11.71
C ARG A 88 5.41 -15.13 -12.70
N PRO A 89 5.03 -13.84 -12.78
CA PRO A 89 5.69 -12.95 -13.72
C PRO A 89 7.17 -12.73 -13.38
N LEU A 90 7.57 -12.77 -12.10
CA LEU A 90 8.99 -12.72 -11.73
C LEU A 90 9.77 -13.94 -12.27
N LEU A 91 9.21 -15.13 -12.19
CA LEU A 91 9.85 -16.35 -12.71
C LEU A 91 9.98 -16.35 -14.24
N ARG A 92 8.99 -15.79 -14.95
CA ARG A 92 9.10 -15.57 -16.39
C ARG A 92 10.18 -14.56 -16.77
N LEU A 93 10.42 -13.57 -15.90
CA LEU A 93 11.54 -12.64 -16.09
C LEU A 93 12.89 -13.37 -15.94
N VAL A 94 13.00 -14.29 -14.98
CA VAL A 94 14.18 -15.15 -14.84
C VAL A 94 14.39 -16.00 -16.10
N ALA A 95 13.32 -16.60 -16.64
CA ALA A 95 13.41 -17.41 -17.87
C ALA A 95 13.74 -16.59 -19.13
N SER A 96 13.49 -15.28 -19.13
CA SER A 96 13.75 -14.40 -20.28
C SER A 96 15.20 -13.94 -20.44
N GLU A 97 16.10 -14.31 -19.52
CA GLU A 97 17.52 -13.91 -19.51
C GLU A 97 17.72 -12.38 -19.67
N TRP A 98 16.85 -11.60 -19.03
CA TRP A 98 16.91 -10.13 -19.08
C TRP A 98 18.12 -9.62 -18.27
N ALA A 99 19.20 -9.35 -19.00
CA ALA A 99 20.51 -8.86 -18.56
C ALA A 99 20.52 -8.16 -17.19
N GLY A 100 20.84 -8.93 -16.14
CA GLY A 100 21.16 -8.46 -14.79
C GLY A 100 20.00 -8.40 -13.79
N LEU A 101 18.75 -8.61 -14.22
CA LEU A 101 17.59 -8.64 -13.31
C LEU A 101 17.22 -10.05 -12.84
N GLU A 102 17.78 -11.10 -13.42
CA GLU A 102 17.47 -12.50 -13.09
C GLU A 102 17.70 -12.83 -11.61
N LEU A 103 18.89 -12.52 -11.10
CA LEU A 103 19.26 -12.82 -9.72
C LEU A 103 18.39 -12.04 -8.72
N LEU A 104 18.02 -10.81 -9.10
CA LEU A 104 17.11 -9.97 -8.33
C LEU A 104 15.66 -10.48 -8.39
N ALA A 105 15.18 -10.92 -9.56
CA ALA A 105 13.84 -11.47 -9.75
C ALA A 105 13.67 -12.82 -9.06
N LEU A 106 14.70 -13.67 -9.09
CA LEU A 106 14.78 -14.94 -8.37
C LEU A 106 14.79 -14.73 -6.86
N SER A 107 15.57 -13.76 -6.37
CA SER A 107 15.58 -13.40 -4.95
C SER A 107 14.21 -12.89 -4.49
N LEU A 108 13.60 -12.00 -5.29
CA LEU A 108 12.29 -11.42 -4.96
C LEU A 108 11.15 -12.43 -5.08
N SER A 109 11.20 -13.40 -6.00
CA SER A 109 10.19 -14.44 -6.13
C SER A 109 10.17 -15.33 -4.89
N GLY A 110 11.33 -15.65 -4.33
CA GLY A 110 11.46 -16.42 -3.08
C GLY A 110 11.03 -15.69 -1.80
N PHE A 111 10.86 -14.37 -1.82
CA PHE A 111 10.40 -13.62 -0.64
C PHE A 111 8.86 -13.61 -0.53
N HIS A 112 8.33 -14.42 0.38
CA HIS A 112 6.90 -14.52 0.68
C HIS A 112 6.42 -13.45 1.68
N PHE A 113 6.38 -12.19 1.23
CA PHE A 113 5.93 -11.06 2.07
C PHE A 113 4.46 -11.17 2.49
N ASP A 114 3.64 -11.87 1.71
CA ASP A 114 2.25 -12.17 2.01
C ASP A 114 2.04 -12.95 3.32
N ALA A 115 3.09 -13.57 3.87
CA ALA A 115 3.09 -14.20 5.19
C ALA A 115 2.71 -13.22 6.32
N PHE A 116 2.99 -11.93 6.13
CA PHE A 116 2.67 -10.87 7.10
C PHE A 116 1.27 -10.28 6.93
N LEU A 117 0.50 -10.70 5.91
CA LEU A 117 -0.86 -10.20 5.67
C LEU A 117 -1.77 -10.33 6.89
N PRO A 118 -1.85 -11.48 7.61
CA PRO A 118 -2.76 -11.63 8.73
C PRO A 118 -2.43 -10.65 9.86
N TYR A 119 -1.14 -10.33 10.07
CA TYR A 119 -0.71 -9.37 11.09
C TYR A 119 -1.28 -7.97 10.85
N PHE A 120 -1.14 -7.45 9.63
CA PHE A 120 -1.66 -6.12 9.29
C PHE A 120 -3.18 -6.10 9.30
N PHE A 121 -3.82 -7.20 8.88
CA PHE A 121 -5.26 -7.32 8.89
C PHE A 121 -5.84 -7.38 10.32
N TRP A 122 -5.20 -8.11 11.26
CA TRP A 122 -5.57 -8.08 12.68
C TRP A 122 -5.45 -6.69 13.29
N ARG A 123 -4.41 -5.92 12.92
CA ARG A 123 -4.26 -4.53 13.37
C ARG A 123 -5.34 -3.63 12.77
N PHE A 124 -5.69 -3.82 11.51
CA PHE A 124 -6.81 -3.12 10.88
C PHE A 124 -8.12 -3.39 11.63
N VAL A 125 -8.46 -4.66 11.89
CA VAL A 125 -9.66 -5.06 12.65
C VAL A 125 -9.64 -4.52 14.10
N GLY A 126 -8.45 -4.35 14.68
CA GLY A 126 -8.27 -3.67 15.95
C GLY A 126 -8.67 -2.20 15.92
N ASP A 127 -8.17 -1.48 14.92
CA ASP A 127 -8.35 -0.04 14.79
C ASP A 127 -9.71 0.32 14.15
N PHE A 128 -10.37 -0.62 13.47
CA PHE A 128 -11.66 -0.45 12.78
C PHE A 128 -12.82 -1.20 13.47
N PRO A 129 -13.98 -0.59 13.72
CA PRO A 129 -14.29 0.85 13.68
C PRO A 129 -13.69 1.63 14.87
N THR A 130 -13.78 2.98 14.82
CA THR A 130 -13.20 3.96 15.77
C THR A 130 -13.67 3.86 17.22
N SER A 131 -14.64 3.01 17.54
CA SER A 131 -15.11 2.88 18.92
C SER A 131 -14.04 2.37 19.89
N PRO A 132 -14.03 2.91 21.13
CA PRO A 132 -13.13 2.45 22.16
C PRO A 132 -13.38 0.97 22.47
N LEU A 133 -12.33 0.15 22.32
CA LEU A 133 -12.38 -1.27 22.65
C LEU A 133 -12.30 -1.49 24.16
N SER A 134 -13.06 -2.47 24.67
CA SER A 134 -12.86 -2.97 26.03
C SER A 134 -11.44 -3.54 26.22
N TYR A 135 -10.94 -3.56 27.46
CA TYR A 135 -9.61 -4.10 27.77
C TYR A 135 -9.44 -5.57 27.29
N ARG A 136 -10.47 -6.41 27.47
CA ARG A 136 -10.46 -7.82 27.03
C ARG A 136 -10.39 -7.93 25.51
N THR A 137 -11.20 -7.14 24.80
CA THR A 137 -11.24 -7.11 23.33
C THR A 137 -9.90 -6.65 22.75
N ARG A 138 -9.31 -5.61 23.35
CA ARG A 138 -7.98 -5.12 22.96
C ARG A 138 -6.88 -6.17 23.18
N ARG A 139 -6.97 -6.93 24.28
CA ARG A 139 -6.03 -8.04 24.55
C ARG A 139 -6.15 -9.13 23.48
N LEU A 140 -7.36 -9.53 23.09
CA LEU A 140 -7.59 -10.53 22.03
C LEU A 140 -7.02 -10.07 20.69
N VAL A 141 -7.31 -8.84 20.27
CA VAL A 141 -6.72 -8.25 19.04
C VAL A 141 -5.20 -8.25 19.11
N SER A 142 -4.62 -7.84 20.24
CA SER A 142 -3.16 -7.81 20.41
C SER A 142 -2.53 -9.20 20.38
N LEU A 143 -3.27 -10.21 20.84
CA LEU A 143 -2.84 -11.60 20.83
C LEU A 143 -2.93 -12.17 19.42
N GLY A 144 -4.05 -11.97 18.72
CA GLY A 144 -4.21 -12.36 17.31
C GLY A 144 -3.16 -11.73 16.40
N ALA A 145 -2.87 -10.44 16.58
CA ALA A 145 -1.78 -9.77 15.88
C ALA A 145 -0.41 -10.37 16.21
N ARG A 146 -0.08 -10.61 17.48
CA ARG A 146 1.22 -11.21 17.86
C ARG A 146 1.39 -12.64 17.34
N VAL A 147 0.35 -13.47 17.44
CA VAL A 147 0.33 -14.83 16.87
C VAL A 147 0.53 -14.77 15.37
N SER A 148 -0.17 -13.85 14.68
CA SER A 148 -0.02 -13.67 13.24
C SER A 148 1.36 -13.19 12.83
N LEU A 149 1.98 -12.30 13.62
CA LEU A 149 3.36 -11.86 13.39
C LEU A 149 4.36 -13.01 13.57
N GLY A 150 4.20 -13.79 14.63
CA GLY A 150 5.04 -14.96 14.90
C GLY A 150 4.91 -16.03 13.81
N ALA A 151 3.67 -16.38 13.45
CA ALA A 151 3.38 -17.32 12.37
C ALA A 151 3.94 -16.82 11.02
N GLY A 152 3.72 -15.55 10.68
CA GLY A 152 4.26 -14.94 9.47
C GLY A 152 5.79 -14.95 9.43
N ALA A 153 6.45 -14.66 10.56
CA ALA A 153 7.91 -14.72 10.66
C ALA A 153 8.46 -16.16 10.50
N VAL A 154 7.79 -17.15 11.10
CA VAL A 154 8.16 -18.57 10.96
C VAL A 154 7.99 -19.02 9.51
N LEU A 155 6.83 -18.75 8.89
CA LEU A 155 6.57 -19.10 7.50
C LEU A 155 7.57 -18.42 6.55
N PHE A 156 7.82 -17.12 6.73
CA PHE A 156 8.81 -16.39 5.96
C PHE A 156 10.22 -16.98 6.11
N ALA A 157 10.63 -17.33 7.33
CA ALA A 157 11.93 -17.96 7.59
C ALA A 157 12.04 -19.36 6.99
N LEU A 158 10.96 -20.15 7.02
CA LEU A 158 10.92 -21.49 6.41
C LEU A 158 11.05 -21.42 4.89
N GLU A 159 10.29 -20.54 4.22
CA GLU A 159 10.40 -20.41 2.76
C GLU A 159 11.72 -19.77 2.34
N LEU A 160 12.24 -18.81 3.12
CA LEU A 160 13.59 -18.29 2.91
C LEU A 160 14.67 -19.36 3.11
N GLY A 161 14.53 -20.21 4.13
CA GLY A 161 15.43 -21.33 4.38
C GLY A 161 15.41 -22.34 3.24
N ARG A 162 14.24 -22.67 2.70
CA ARG A 162 14.11 -23.52 1.51
C ARG A 162 14.80 -22.89 0.30
N LEU A 163 14.60 -21.60 0.05
CA LEU A 163 15.29 -20.88 -1.02
C LEU A 163 16.81 -20.99 -0.86
N LEU A 164 17.34 -20.72 0.33
CA LEU A 164 18.78 -20.79 0.60
C LEU A 164 19.33 -22.21 0.43
N VAL A 165 18.62 -23.23 0.91
CA VAL A 165 19.01 -24.64 0.71
C VAL A 165 19.06 -24.97 -0.78
N HIS A 166 18.04 -24.59 -1.55
CA HIS A 166 18.05 -24.84 -2.99
C HIS A 166 19.20 -24.08 -3.64
N VAL A 167 19.41 -22.79 -3.35
CA VAL A 167 20.51 -21.99 -3.90
C VAL A 167 21.89 -22.60 -3.62
N VAL A 168 22.11 -23.15 -2.43
CA VAL A 168 23.40 -23.77 -2.05
C VAL A 168 23.60 -25.15 -2.70
N HIS A 169 22.53 -25.90 -2.97
CA HIS A 169 22.62 -27.22 -3.62
C HIS A 169 22.73 -27.14 -5.16
N LEU A 170 22.70 -25.94 -5.76
CA LEU A 170 22.77 -25.70 -7.21
C LEU A 170 24.18 -25.62 -7.80
N ASP A 171 25.24 -25.78 -7.01
CA ASP A 171 26.64 -25.70 -7.47
C ASP A 171 27.08 -26.86 -8.41
N GLY A 172 26.16 -27.53 -9.11
CA GLY A 172 26.55 -28.58 -10.07
C GLY A 172 25.48 -29.25 -10.93
N THR A 173 24.21 -28.89 -10.84
CA THR A 173 23.14 -29.51 -11.66
C THR A 173 22.28 -28.43 -12.33
N GLY A 174 22.01 -28.58 -13.64
CA GLY A 174 21.21 -27.67 -14.46
C GLY A 174 19.70 -27.69 -14.11
N VAL A 175 19.38 -27.37 -12.86
CA VAL A 175 18.03 -27.32 -12.32
C VAL A 175 17.34 -26.05 -12.81
N SER A 176 16.07 -26.16 -13.17
CA SER A 176 15.29 -25.05 -13.72
C SER A 176 14.84 -24.07 -12.62
N PRO A 177 14.71 -22.75 -12.89
CA PRO A 177 14.28 -21.75 -11.91
C PRO A 177 12.95 -22.06 -11.20
N GLY A 178 12.04 -22.79 -11.86
CA GLY A 178 10.74 -23.20 -11.30
C GLY A 178 10.83 -24.35 -10.28
N GLU A 179 11.92 -25.13 -10.30
CA GLU A 179 12.21 -26.15 -9.29
C GLU A 179 12.86 -25.54 -8.04
N ILE A 180 13.52 -24.38 -8.18
CA ILE A 180 14.19 -23.64 -7.10
C ILE A 180 13.18 -22.80 -6.31
N VAL A 181 12.24 -22.15 -7.01
CA VAL A 181 11.17 -21.35 -6.39
C VAL A 181 9.82 -21.77 -6.98
N PRO A 182 8.97 -22.46 -6.21
CA PRO A 182 7.68 -22.88 -6.71
C PRO A 182 6.79 -21.66 -7.03
N GLU A 183 6.14 -21.68 -8.18
CA GLU A 183 5.24 -20.60 -8.62
C GLU A 183 4.09 -20.31 -7.64
N LYS A 184 3.68 -21.37 -6.93
CA LYS A 184 2.66 -21.34 -5.89
C LYS A 184 3.27 -21.95 -4.63
N PRO A 185 3.37 -21.19 -3.51
CA PRO A 185 3.74 -21.81 -2.25
C PRO A 185 2.72 -22.87 -1.86
N SER A 186 3.14 -23.82 -1.02
CA SER A 186 2.36 -25.02 -0.69
C SER A 186 0.95 -24.68 -0.18
N TYR A 187 -0.02 -25.58 -0.40
CA TYR A 187 -1.36 -25.46 0.18
C TYR A 187 -1.31 -25.33 1.72
N ALA A 188 -0.30 -25.92 2.37
CA ALA A 188 -0.05 -25.78 3.80
C ALA A 188 0.36 -24.35 4.21
N TYR A 189 1.13 -23.64 3.38
CA TYR A 189 1.47 -22.24 3.62
C TYR A 189 0.21 -21.37 3.57
N TYR A 190 -0.58 -21.49 2.50
CA TYR A 190 -1.79 -20.69 2.34
C TYR A 190 -2.88 -21.06 3.35
N SER A 191 -2.99 -22.32 3.78
CA SER A 191 -3.97 -22.68 4.82
C SER A 191 -3.73 -21.91 6.11
N VAL A 192 -2.48 -21.79 6.56
CA VAL A 192 -2.13 -21.01 7.77
C VAL A 192 -2.46 -19.52 7.58
N VAL A 193 -2.03 -18.91 6.47
CA VAL A 193 -2.29 -17.49 6.18
C VAL A 193 -3.79 -17.20 6.09
N LEU A 194 -4.54 -18.04 5.38
CA LEU A 194 -5.98 -17.90 5.21
C LEU A 194 -6.73 -18.12 6.52
N THR A 195 -6.38 -19.14 7.31
CA THR A 195 -7.01 -19.39 8.62
C THR A 195 -6.81 -18.20 9.56
N LEU A 196 -5.59 -17.66 9.67
CA LEU A 196 -5.33 -16.51 10.53
C LEU A 196 -6.07 -15.24 10.08
N THR A 197 -6.20 -15.03 8.77
CA THR A 197 -6.96 -13.92 8.18
C THR A 197 -8.46 -14.10 8.39
N ALA A 198 -8.96 -15.33 8.22
CA ALA A 198 -10.36 -15.68 8.46
C ALA A 198 -10.74 -15.50 9.93
N LEU A 199 -9.85 -15.83 10.87
CA LEU A 199 -10.06 -15.58 12.30
C LEU A 199 -10.19 -14.07 12.61
N ALA A 200 -9.38 -13.22 11.97
CA ALA A 200 -9.53 -11.77 12.10
C ALA A 200 -10.88 -11.28 11.56
N LEU A 201 -11.32 -11.83 10.42
CA LEU A 201 -12.63 -11.51 9.84
C LEU A 201 -13.78 -11.98 10.72
N ALA A 202 -13.71 -13.20 11.26
CA ALA A 202 -14.69 -13.74 12.20
C ALA A 202 -14.77 -12.88 13.47
N PHE A 203 -13.63 -12.40 13.96
CA PHE A 203 -13.59 -11.46 15.09
C PHE A 203 -14.25 -10.12 14.73
N LEU A 204 -14.04 -9.59 13.52
CA LEU A 204 -14.71 -8.37 13.06
C LEU A 204 -16.24 -8.55 13.00
N LEU A 205 -16.73 -9.71 12.53
CA LEU A 205 -18.16 -10.05 12.48
C LEU A 205 -18.76 -10.20 13.88
N TRP A 206 -18.01 -10.80 14.82
CA TRP A 206 -18.42 -10.88 16.21
C TRP A 206 -18.49 -9.48 16.85
N LYS A 207 -17.48 -8.63 16.61
CA LYS A 207 -17.43 -7.23 17.04
C LYS A 207 -18.61 -6.41 16.48
N ALA A 208 -19.07 -6.71 15.27
CA ALA A 208 -20.22 -6.03 14.67
C ALA A 208 -21.52 -6.15 15.49
N ARG A 209 -21.63 -7.17 16.35
CA ARG A 209 -22.81 -7.38 17.20
C ARG A 209 -22.83 -6.51 18.45
N THR A 210 -21.68 -5.95 18.84
CA THR A 210 -21.53 -5.24 20.13
C THR A 210 -21.32 -3.72 19.96
N VAL A 211 -21.13 -3.24 18.74
CA VAL A 211 -20.94 -1.82 18.42
C VAL A 211 -22.26 -1.09 18.10
N PRO A 212 -22.33 0.23 18.28
CA PRO A 212 -23.49 1.06 17.91
C PRO A 212 -23.88 0.93 16.43
N GLU A 213 -25.14 1.26 16.10
CA GLU A 213 -25.72 0.99 14.77
C GLU A 213 -24.96 1.62 13.60
N ASP A 214 -24.44 2.85 13.77
CA ASP A 214 -23.68 3.55 12.73
C ASP A 214 -22.37 2.82 12.40
N GLU A 215 -21.69 2.30 13.41
CA GLU A 215 -20.46 1.54 13.23
C GLU A 215 -20.72 0.12 12.73
N ARG A 216 -21.81 -0.50 13.21
CA ARG A 216 -22.29 -1.80 12.71
C ARG A 216 -22.54 -1.72 11.20
N ARG A 217 -23.20 -0.66 10.73
CA ARG A 217 -23.43 -0.43 9.29
C ARG A 217 -22.12 -0.39 8.54
N ARG A 218 -21.11 0.34 9.02
CA ARG A 218 -19.79 0.44 8.38
C ARG A 218 -19.10 -0.92 8.26
N ILE A 219 -19.16 -1.74 9.31
CA ILE A 219 -18.62 -3.11 9.27
C ILE A 219 -19.36 -3.93 8.20
N TRP A 220 -20.69 -3.87 8.15
CA TRP A 220 -21.45 -4.62 7.14
C TRP A 220 -21.17 -4.18 5.71
N VAL A 221 -21.01 -2.88 5.44
CA VAL A 221 -20.64 -2.42 4.09
C VAL A 221 -19.21 -2.88 3.74
N PHE A 222 -18.27 -2.86 4.70
CA PHE A 222 -16.93 -3.40 4.49
C PHE A 222 -16.94 -4.91 4.20
N VAL A 223 -17.66 -5.69 5.01
CA VAL A 223 -17.81 -7.14 4.83
C VAL A 223 -18.50 -7.46 3.50
N ALA A 224 -19.51 -6.68 3.11
CA ALA A 224 -20.17 -6.81 1.81
C ALA A 224 -19.25 -6.47 0.64
N GLY A 225 -18.28 -5.55 0.82
CA GLY A 225 -17.24 -5.32 -0.18
C GLY A 225 -16.24 -6.47 -0.27
N LEU A 226 -15.86 -7.04 0.89
CA LEU A 226 -14.93 -8.17 0.97
C LEU A 226 -15.54 -9.49 0.49
N SER A 227 -16.87 -9.62 0.54
CA SER A 227 -17.58 -10.82 0.07
C SER A 227 -17.33 -11.09 -1.42
N GLY A 228 -16.90 -10.10 -2.20
CA GLY A 228 -16.45 -10.32 -3.58
C GLY A 228 -15.27 -11.28 -3.72
N MET A 229 -14.49 -11.50 -2.64
CA MET A 229 -13.44 -12.53 -2.62
C MET A 229 -13.96 -13.94 -2.37
N LEU A 230 -15.08 -14.06 -1.64
CA LEU A 230 -15.53 -15.34 -1.09
C LEU A 230 -15.84 -16.38 -2.18
N PRO A 231 -16.56 -16.06 -3.28
CA PRO A 231 -16.85 -17.03 -4.33
C PRO A 231 -15.60 -17.61 -4.99
N LEU A 232 -14.57 -16.78 -5.22
CA LEU A 232 -13.31 -17.24 -5.81
C LEU A 232 -12.55 -18.15 -4.84
N PHE A 233 -12.49 -17.82 -3.55
CA PHE A 233 -11.87 -18.69 -2.55
C PHE A 233 -12.60 -20.02 -2.36
N LEU A 234 -13.94 -20.01 -2.37
CA LEU A 234 -14.74 -21.23 -2.32
C LEU A 234 -14.50 -22.11 -3.55
N TYR A 235 -14.40 -21.51 -4.74
CA TYR A 235 -14.02 -22.23 -5.95
C TYR A 235 -12.62 -22.87 -5.81
N ILE A 236 -11.61 -22.10 -5.38
CA ILE A 236 -10.24 -22.62 -5.19
C ILE A 236 -10.21 -23.77 -4.17
N LEU A 237 -10.97 -23.66 -3.08
CA LEU A 237 -11.05 -24.72 -2.07
C LEU A 237 -11.75 -25.97 -2.62
N ALA A 238 -12.87 -25.79 -3.30
CA ALA A 238 -13.61 -26.89 -3.92
C ALA A 238 -12.76 -27.60 -4.98
N ASP A 239 -12.03 -26.84 -5.80
CA ASP A 239 -11.15 -27.36 -6.85
C ASP A 239 -9.96 -28.14 -6.25
N ALA A 240 -9.38 -27.64 -5.16
CA ALA A 240 -8.32 -28.33 -4.43
C ALA A 240 -8.80 -29.67 -3.82
N VAL A 241 -10.03 -29.72 -3.30
CA VAL A 241 -10.63 -30.96 -2.76
C VAL A 241 -10.98 -31.94 -3.89
N ALA A 242 -11.61 -31.46 -4.96
CA ALA A 242 -12.00 -32.29 -6.11
C ALA A 242 -10.78 -32.92 -6.81
N SER A 243 -9.73 -32.12 -7.02
CA SER A 243 -8.44 -32.57 -7.57
C SER A 243 -7.74 -33.63 -6.71
N ALA A 244 -8.03 -33.69 -5.41
CA ALA A 244 -7.45 -34.67 -4.51
C ALA A 244 -8.18 -36.03 -4.52
N VAL A 245 -9.43 -36.09 -5.00
CA VAL A 245 -10.29 -37.27 -4.89
C VAL A 245 -10.55 -37.95 -6.23
N SER A 246 -10.83 -37.18 -7.28
CA SER A 246 -11.33 -37.76 -8.53
C SER A 246 -10.85 -37.03 -9.78
N GLU A 247 -11.19 -35.75 -9.97
CA GLU A 247 -10.75 -34.90 -11.10
C GLU A 247 -11.00 -33.40 -10.80
N PRO A 248 -10.29 -32.46 -11.47
CA PRO A 248 -10.47 -31.01 -11.29
C PRO A 248 -11.90 -30.55 -11.58
N LEU A 249 -12.34 -29.46 -10.95
CA LEU A 249 -13.67 -28.91 -11.21
C LEU A 249 -13.68 -28.13 -12.53
N ASP A 250 -14.31 -28.71 -13.55
CA ASP A 250 -14.53 -28.02 -14.82
C ASP A 250 -15.72 -27.05 -14.69
N ILE A 251 -15.41 -25.75 -14.68
CA ILE A 251 -16.42 -24.68 -14.66
C ILE A 251 -16.36 -23.88 -15.96
N PRO A 252 -17.50 -23.42 -16.48
CA PRO A 252 -17.52 -22.68 -17.73
C PRO A 252 -16.72 -21.38 -17.59
N LEU A 253 -15.87 -21.09 -18.58
CA LEU A 253 -14.99 -19.92 -18.60
C LEU A 253 -15.69 -18.58 -18.23
N PRO A 254 -16.93 -18.28 -18.70
CA PRO A 254 -17.64 -17.07 -18.30
C PRO A 254 -17.92 -16.98 -16.79
N LEU A 255 -18.22 -18.10 -16.13
CA LEU A 255 -18.43 -18.14 -14.68
C LEU A 255 -17.11 -17.86 -13.95
N TYR A 256 -16.02 -18.51 -14.37
CA TYR A 256 -14.69 -18.27 -13.79
C TYR A 256 -14.26 -16.80 -13.94
N LEU A 257 -14.42 -16.23 -15.14
CA LEU A 257 -14.16 -14.81 -15.40
C LEU A 257 -15.01 -13.89 -14.53
N SER A 258 -16.28 -14.22 -14.32
CA SER A 258 -17.17 -13.43 -13.46
C SER A 258 -16.70 -13.44 -11.99
N LEU A 259 -16.33 -14.60 -11.46
CA LEU A 259 -15.76 -14.75 -10.11
C LEU A 259 -14.43 -14.00 -9.98
N PHE A 260 -13.60 -14.06 -11.01
CA PHE A 260 -12.30 -13.40 -11.07
C PHE A 260 -12.43 -11.86 -11.12
N LEU A 261 -13.33 -11.34 -11.94
CA LEU A 261 -13.60 -9.89 -12.02
C LEU A 261 -14.20 -9.36 -10.72
N LEU A 262 -15.08 -10.15 -10.09
CA LEU A 262 -15.63 -9.83 -8.78
C LEU A 262 -14.52 -9.72 -7.74
N PHE A 263 -13.57 -10.67 -7.71
CA PHE A 263 -12.38 -10.60 -6.86
C PHE A 263 -11.53 -9.35 -7.12
N CYS A 264 -11.36 -8.95 -8.38
CA CYS A 264 -10.59 -7.74 -8.74
C CYS A 264 -11.29 -6.44 -8.33
N SER A 265 -12.61 -6.45 -8.15
CA SER A 265 -13.39 -5.25 -7.75
C SER A 265 -13.25 -4.90 -6.26
N VAL A 266 -12.89 -5.89 -5.42
CA VAL A 266 -12.81 -5.79 -3.95
C VAL A 266 -11.99 -4.61 -3.45
N PRO A 267 -10.74 -4.35 -3.89
CA PRO A 267 -9.95 -3.24 -3.38
C PRO A 267 -10.60 -1.87 -3.63
N PHE A 268 -11.41 -1.75 -4.69
CA PHE A 268 -12.12 -0.52 -5.01
C PHE A 268 -13.39 -0.35 -4.17
N THR A 269 -14.17 -1.42 -3.97
CA THR A 269 -15.40 -1.38 -3.16
C THR A 269 -15.07 -1.14 -1.69
N THR A 270 -14.12 -1.89 -1.14
CA THR A 270 -13.67 -1.77 0.25
C THR A 270 -12.84 -0.50 0.49
N GLY A 271 -12.03 -0.08 -0.49
CA GLY A 271 -11.29 1.17 -0.39
C GLY A 271 -12.25 2.37 -0.30
N ARG A 272 -13.34 2.33 -1.08
CA ARG A 272 -14.39 3.35 -0.99
C ARG A 272 -15.03 3.40 0.40
N THR A 273 -15.34 2.26 1.04
CA THR A 273 -15.99 2.28 2.36
C THR A 273 -15.12 2.89 3.45
N VAL A 274 -13.81 2.65 3.40
CA VAL A 274 -12.85 3.20 4.36
C VAL A 274 -12.57 4.68 4.07
N LEU A 275 -12.54 5.10 2.80
CA LEU A 275 -12.24 6.48 2.41
C LEU A 275 -13.45 7.46 2.44
N VAL A 276 -14.70 6.96 2.31
CA VAL A 276 -15.90 7.78 2.06
C VAL A 276 -16.39 8.62 3.24
N HIS A 277 -15.75 8.58 4.42
CA HIS A 277 -16.16 9.44 5.53
C HIS A 277 -15.13 10.54 5.91
N HIS A 278 -14.18 10.85 5.03
CA HIS A 278 -13.36 12.09 5.09
C HIS A 278 -13.49 12.91 3.78
N VAL A 279 -14.74 13.01 3.29
CA VAL A 279 -15.11 13.39 1.91
C VAL A 279 -14.51 14.70 1.38
N LEU A 280 -14.13 15.67 2.22
CA LEU A 280 -13.53 16.90 1.71
C LEU A 280 -12.03 16.78 1.39
N ASN A 281 -11.25 15.99 2.14
CA ASN A 281 -9.80 15.92 1.94
C ASN A 281 -9.39 14.83 0.94
N VAL A 282 -10.14 13.73 0.84
CA VAL A 282 -9.72 12.57 0.03
C VAL A 282 -9.89 12.79 -1.47
N ARG A 283 -10.91 13.53 -1.96
CA ARG A 283 -11.04 13.81 -3.41
C ARG A 283 -9.89 14.65 -3.95
N LEU A 284 -9.43 15.63 -3.17
CA LEU A 284 -8.27 16.45 -3.52
C LEU A 284 -6.97 15.63 -3.42
N ILE A 285 -6.82 14.81 -2.37
CA ILE A 285 -5.62 13.99 -2.17
C ILE A 285 -5.53 12.83 -3.17
N ALA A 286 -6.63 12.12 -3.47
CA ALA A 286 -6.63 11.01 -4.43
C ALA A 286 -6.40 11.50 -5.86
N ARG A 287 -7.02 12.63 -6.26
CA ARG A 287 -6.75 13.24 -7.57
C ARG A 287 -5.29 13.69 -7.67
N ARG A 288 -4.75 14.34 -6.64
CA ARG A 288 -3.36 14.80 -6.60
C ARG A 288 -2.35 13.66 -6.46
N ALA A 289 -2.66 12.57 -5.75
CA ALA A 289 -1.80 11.40 -5.60
C ALA A 289 -1.77 10.55 -6.87
N VAL A 290 -2.89 10.41 -7.58
CA VAL A 290 -2.95 9.79 -8.91
C VAL A 290 -2.23 10.66 -9.92
N GLN A 291 -2.44 11.99 -9.93
CA GLN A 291 -1.71 12.91 -10.79
C GLN A 291 -0.21 12.93 -10.47
N TYR A 292 0.17 12.85 -9.20
CA TYR A 292 1.55 12.77 -8.73
C TYR A 292 2.19 11.45 -9.14
N ALA A 293 1.50 10.32 -8.95
CA ALA A 293 1.98 9.01 -9.39
C ALA A 293 2.12 8.99 -10.90
N LEU A 294 1.11 9.43 -11.66
CA LEU A 294 1.18 9.55 -13.11
C LEU A 294 2.34 10.45 -13.54
N ALA A 295 2.45 11.67 -13.01
CA ALA A 295 3.52 12.61 -13.37
C ALA A 295 4.92 12.08 -13.01
N ARG A 296 5.05 11.41 -11.87
CA ARG A 296 6.32 10.82 -11.42
C ARG A 296 6.69 9.60 -12.25
N TYR A 297 5.74 8.71 -12.53
CA TYR A 297 5.98 7.52 -13.34
C TYR A 297 6.15 7.87 -14.82
N THR A 298 5.44 8.87 -15.38
CA THR A 298 5.70 9.38 -16.73
C THR A 298 7.05 10.07 -16.82
N ALA A 299 7.43 10.89 -15.84
CA ALA A 299 8.76 11.50 -15.82
C ALA A 299 9.88 10.45 -15.72
N LEU A 300 9.70 9.41 -14.89
CA LEU A 300 10.65 8.32 -14.76
C LEU A 300 10.71 7.44 -16.02
N THR A 301 9.57 7.10 -16.62
CA THR A 301 9.55 6.32 -17.87
C THR A 301 10.12 7.12 -19.03
N LEU A 302 9.81 8.42 -19.13
CA LEU A 302 10.37 9.31 -20.16
C LEU A 302 11.89 9.51 -19.96
N ALA A 303 12.36 9.57 -18.71
CA ALA A 303 13.79 9.63 -18.39
C ALA A 303 14.52 8.29 -18.64
N ALA A 304 13.83 7.15 -18.48
CA ALA A 304 14.39 5.82 -18.74
C ALA A 304 14.37 5.44 -20.23
N LEU A 305 13.46 6.03 -21.02
CA LEU A 305 13.27 5.80 -22.45
C LEU A 305 14.57 5.92 -23.29
N PRO A 306 15.40 6.98 -23.15
CA PRO A 306 16.64 7.09 -23.90
C PRO A 306 17.68 6.04 -23.49
N ILE A 307 17.68 5.61 -22.22
CA ILE A 307 18.58 4.57 -21.73
C ILE A 307 18.19 3.23 -22.36
N VAL A 308 16.90 2.87 -22.28
CA VAL A 308 16.38 1.62 -22.88
C VAL A 308 16.59 1.60 -24.40
N ALA A 309 16.36 2.72 -25.08
CA ALA A 309 16.62 2.84 -26.52
C ALA A 309 18.11 2.66 -26.87
N LEU A 310 19.00 3.20 -26.03
CA LEU A 310 20.45 3.04 -26.19
C LEU A 310 20.88 1.57 -25.98
N THR A 311 20.34 0.90 -24.97
CA THR A 311 20.65 -0.51 -24.70
C THR A 311 20.16 -1.42 -25.83
N LEU A 312 18.94 -1.18 -26.34
CA LEU A 312 18.37 -1.90 -27.48
C LEU A 312 19.16 -1.67 -28.77
N TYR A 313 19.66 -0.46 -28.99
CA TYR A 313 20.50 -0.12 -30.14
C TYR A 313 21.84 -0.85 -30.09
N LEU A 314 22.53 -0.82 -28.95
CA LEU A 314 23.79 -1.53 -28.73
C LEU A 314 23.62 -3.06 -28.84
N TYR A 315 22.51 -3.60 -28.35
CA TYR A 315 22.21 -5.02 -28.44
C TYR A 315 22.02 -5.49 -29.89
N ARG A 316 21.32 -4.71 -30.73
CA ARG A 316 21.11 -5.03 -32.15
C ARG A 316 22.39 -4.94 -32.99
N GLN A 317 23.41 -4.21 -32.54
CA GLN A 317 24.65 -4.01 -33.28
C GLN A 317 25.84 -4.84 -32.78
N ARG A 318 25.62 -5.84 -31.91
CA ARG A 318 26.71 -6.65 -31.31
C ARG A 318 27.64 -7.36 -32.28
N HIS A 319 27.25 -7.48 -33.55
CA HIS A 319 27.98 -8.22 -34.59
C HIS A 319 28.86 -7.33 -35.50
N GLN A 320 28.87 -6.01 -35.29
CA GLN A 320 29.71 -5.09 -36.06
C GLN A 320 30.96 -4.69 -35.27
N ARG A 321 32.10 -4.52 -35.97
CA ARG A 321 33.37 -4.13 -35.35
C ARG A 321 33.26 -2.70 -34.80
N LEU A 322 33.84 -2.47 -33.62
CA LEU A 322 33.79 -1.21 -32.87
C LEU A 322 34.22 0.01 -33.71
N ASP A 323 35.02 -0.23 -34.73
CA ASP A 323 35.67 0.73 -35.63
C ASP A 323 34.66 1.48 -36.53
N GLU A 324 33.53 0.84 -36.93
CA GLU A 324 32.49 1.47 -37.76
C GLU A 324 31.48 2.30 -36.93
N ILE A 325 31.35 2.02 -35.63
CA ILE A 325 30.39 2.68 -34.73
C ILE A 325 30.81 4.14 -34.43
N PHE A 326 32.11 4.45 -34.56
CA PHE A 326 32.67 5.77 -34.25
C PHE A 326 32.81 6.74 -35.43
N SER A 327 32.34 6.38 -36.64
CA SER A 327 32.44 7.27 -37.81
C SER A 327 31.08 7.83 -38.25
N GLY A 328 30.94 9.17 -38.23
CA GLY A 328 29.81 9.92 -38.78
C GLY A 328 28.70 10.35 -37.80
N SER A 329 27.66 11.02 -38.33
CA SER A 329 26.58 11.77 -37.62
C SER A 329 25.77 11.01 -36.54
N ARG A 330 26.09 9.74 -36.31
CA ARG A 330 25.55 8.89 -35.24
C ARG A 330 26.25 9.13 -33.90
N LEU A 331 27.50 9.62 -33.91
CA LEU A 331 28.22 10.05 -32.70
C LEU A 331 27.51 11.21 -31.99
N THR A 332 26.95 12.16 -32.75
CA THR A 332 26.17 13.28 -32.22
C THR A 332 24.86 12.83 -31.56
N LEU A 333 24.20 11.78 -32.07
CA LEU A 333 23.03 11.19 -31.43
C LEU A 333 23.39 10.46 -30.12
N LEU A 334 24.47 9.68 -30.11
CA LEU A 334 24.96 9.00 -28.91
C LEU A 334 25.41 9.99 -27.82
N ILE A 335 26.15 11.04 -28.19
CA ILE A 335 26.56 12.10 -27.27
C ILE A 335 25.33 12.86 -26.76
N SER A 336 24.34 13.17 -27.61
CA SER A 336 23.10 13.82 -27.18
C SER A 336 22.28 12.95 -26.20
N ALA A 337 22.22 11.64 -26.41
CA ALA A 337 21.54 10.71 -25.51
C ALA A 337 22.26 10.56 -24.15
N VAL A 338 23.60 10.56 -24.16
CA VAL A 338 24.42 10.56 -22.93
C VAL A 338 24.32 11.89 -22.19
N VAL A 339 24.30 13.02 -22.91
CA VAL A 339 24.14 14.37 -22.32
C VAL A 339 22.74 14.56 -21.74
N VAL A 340 21.69 14.15 -22.46
CA VAL A 340 20.30 14.23 -21.99
C VAL A 340 20.04 13.26 -20.84
N GLY A 341 20.52 12.01 -20.94
CA GLY A 341 20.44 11.03 -19.85
C GLY A 341 21.24 11.45 -18.60
N GLY A 342 22.43 12.04 -18.80
CA GLY A 342 23.26 12.60 -17.75
C GLY A 342 22.61 13.83 -17.08
N ALA A 343 22.01 14.73 -17.89
CA ALA A 343 21.26 15.87 -17.38
C ALA A 343 20.00 15.41 -16.60
N ALA A 344 19.26 14.43 -17.09
CA ALA A 344 18.08 13.88 -16.41
C ALA A 344 18.44 13.27 -15.04
N LEU A 345 19.59 12.59 -14.93
CA LEU A 345 20.09 12.05 -13.66
C LEU A 345 20.61 13.15 -12.70
N ARG A 346 21.25 14.19 -13.25
CA ARG A 346 21.78 15.35 -12.49
C ARG A 346 20.66 16.20 -11.89
N TYR A 347 19.57 16.42 -12.63
CA TYR A 347 18.44 17.25 -12.20
C TYR A 347 17.34 16.46 -11.48
N ARG A 348 17.51 15.15 -11.25
CA ARG A 348 16.48 14.31 -10.60
C ARG A 348 16.06 14.85 -9.23
N SER A 349 17.01 15.34 -8.42
CA SER A 349 16.70 15.85 -7.08
C SER A 349 15.97 17.17 -7.17
N THR A 350 16.36 18.07 -8.06
CA THR A 350 15.71 19.37 -8.26
C THR A 350 14.32 19.24 -8.88
N LEU A 351 14.12 18.30 -9.81
CA LEU A 351 12.80 17.98 -10.37
C LEU A 351 11.87 17.38 -9.31
N LEU A 352 12.38 16.42 -8.51
CA LEU A 352 11.61 15.83 -7.42
C LEU A 352 11.29 16.86 -6.33
N ASP A 353 12.24 17.71 -5.96
CA ASP A 353 12.06 18.78 -4.96
C ASP A 353 11.13 19.89 -5.45
N ALA A 354 11.19 20.26 -6.75
CA ALA A 354 10.27 21.25 -7.33
C ALA A 354 8.83 20.72 -7.38
N ILE A 355 8.66 19.44 -7.75
CA ILE A 355 7.37 18.76 -7.72
C ILE A 355 6.86 18.63 -6.27
N ASP A 356 7.73 18.27 -5.30
CA ASP A 356 7.35 18.19 -3.89
C ASP A 356 6.90 19.56 -3.37
N ARG A 357 7.64 20.63 -3.70
CA ARG A 357 7.37 21.99 -3.24
C ARG A 357 6.11 22.60 -3.86
N GLN A 358 5.76 22.21 -5.09
CA GLN A 358 4.57 22.69 -5.78
C GLN A 358 3.30 21.92 -5.39
N PHE A 359 3.40 20.65 -5.00
CA PHE A 359 2.26 19.79 -4.63
C PHE A 359 2.01 19.64 -3.13
N PHE A 360 3.02 19.73 -2.25
CA PHE A 360 2.88 19.60 -0.78
C PHE A 360 2.70 20.91 -0.01
N ARG A 361 2.61 22.03 -0.73
CA ARG A 361 2.56 23.38 -0.16
C ARG A 361 1.48 23.55 0.93
N GLU A 362 0.32 22.94 0.78
CA GLU A 362 -0.79 23.06 1.75
C GLU A 362 -0.57 22.32 3.09
N GLN A 363 0.07 21.13 3.10
CA GLN A 363 0.26 20.35 4.33
C GLN A 363 1.50 20.79 5.14
N TYR A 364 2.53 21.29 4.46
CA TYR A 364 3.71 21.84 5.12
C TYR A 364 3.37 23.15 5.83
N ASP A 365 2.52 23.98 5.22
CA ASP A 365 2.06 25.23 5.82
C ASP A 365 1.24 24.99 7.09
N ALA A 366 0.29 24.04 7.11
CA ALA A 366 -0.51 23.76 8.32
C ALA A 366 0.35 23.32 9.53
N ARG A 367 1.29 22.38 9.33
CA ARG A 367 2.18 21.94 10.42
C ARG A 367 3.13 23.04 10.88
N ARG A 368 3.65 23.84 9.95
CA ARG A 368 4.53 24.96 10.27
C ARG A 368 3.78 26.07 11.02
N ILE A 369 2.55 26.39 10.61
CA ILE A 369 1.66 27.33 11.30
C ILE A 369 1.36 26.83 12.72
N LEU A 370 0.96 25.56 12.89
CA LEU A 370 0.72 24.96 14.21
C LEU A 370 1.97 24.92 15.10
N THR A 371 3.15 24.64 14.53
CA THR A 371 4.41 24.61 15.29
C THR A 371 4.80 26.02 15.75
N LEU A 372 4.72 27.01 14.86
CA LEU A 372 4.97 28.41 15.18
C LEU A 372 3.95 28.96 16.18
N LEU A 373 2.68 28.53 16.09
CA LEU A 373 1.64 28.86 17.07
C LEU A 373 2.02 28.33 18.45
N VAL A 374 2.40 27.06 18.57
CA VAL A 374 2.78 26.44 19.85
C VAL A 374 4.02 27.11 20.46
N GLU A 375 5.02 27.45 19.65
CA GLU A 375 6.21 28.18 20.10
C GLU A 375 5.86 29.58 20.62
N ARG A 376 5.03 30.34 19.88
CA ARG A 376 4.56 31.67 20.30
C ARG A 376 3.68 31.63 21.54
N VAL A 377 2.81 30.63 21.65
CA VAL A 377 1.97 30.38 22.84
C VAL A 377 2.84 30.10 24.07
N ARG A 378 3.90 29.29 23.93
CA ARG A 378 4.84 29.02 25.03
C ARG A 378 5.67 30.24 25.45
N ALA A 379 5.95 31.16 24.54
CA ALA A 379 6.69 32.38 24.81
C ALA A 379 5.84 33.49 25.47
N THR A 380 4.50 33.34 25.48
CA THR A 380 3.57 34.35 25.99
C THR A 380 3.10 33.97 27.40
N SER A 381 3.35 34.81 28.40
CA SER A 381 3.03 34.50 29.81
C SER A 381 1.71 35.10 30.32
N GLY A 382 0.97 35.85 29.49
CA GLY A 382 -0.30 36.50 29.84
C GLY A 382 -1.53 35.88 29.18
N THR A 383 -2.61 35.63 29.93
CA THR A 383 -3.87 35.07 29.41
C THR A 383 -4.54 35.94 28.36
N VAL A 384 -4.48 37.27 28.50
CA VAL A 384 -5.05 38.23 27.54
C VAL A 384 -4.25 38.27 26.23
N GLU A 385 -2.91 38.26 26.32
CA GLU A 385 -2.03 38.22 25.14
C GLU A 385 -2.15 36.88 24.41
N LEU A 386 -2.24 35.78 25.16
CA LEU A 386 -2.44 34.45 24.61
C LEU A 386 -3.77 34.34 23.86
N ALA A 387 -4.86 34.86 24.45
CA ALA A 387 -6.16 34.94 23.80
C ALA A 387 -6.08 35.77 22.51
N ALA A 388 -5.35 36.89 22.52
CA ALA A 388 -5.18 37.72 21.34
C ALA A 388 -4.41 37.04 20.22
N LEU A 389 -3.34 36.31 20.57
CA LEU A 389 -2.51 35.57 19.63
C LEU A 389 -3.29 34.42 18.99
N ILE A 390 -4.00 33.62 19.80
CA ILE A 390 -4.80 32.50 19.31
C ILE A 390 -5.93 32.99 18.39
N SER A 391 -6.70 34.01 18.80
CA SER A 391 -7.78 34.53 17.96
C SER A 391 -7.26 35.07 16.62
N ARG A 392 -6.12 35.79 16.61
CA ARG A 392 -5.54 36.34 15.39
C ARG A 392 -5.08 35.24 14.42
N GLU A 393 -4.44 34.20 14.94
CA GLU A 393 -3.92 33.11 14.11
C GLU A 393 -5.04 32.20 13.60
N VAL A 394 -6.10 31.99 14.39
CA VAL A 394 -7.33 31.31 13.96
C VAL A 394 -8.04 32.10 12.87
N ASP A 395 -8.13 33.42 13.01
CA ASP A 395 -8.73 34.32 12.01
C ASP A 395 -7.96 34.26 10.68
N LEU A 396 -6.63 34.38 10.74
CA LEU A 396 -5.75 34.29 9.57
C LEU A 396 -5.74 32.90 8.92
N ALA A 397 -5.86 31.82 9.69
CA ALA A 397 -5.77 30.45 9.16
C ALA A 397 -7.09 29.93 8.60
N LEU A 398 -8.22 30.29 9.23
CA LEU A 398 -9.52 29.68 8.95
C LEU A 398 -10.52 30.65 8.32
N HIS A 399 -10.24 31.96 8.31
CA HIS A 399 -11.14 33.01 7.81
C HIS A 399 -12.60 32.83 8.25
N PRO A 400 -12.87 32.52 9.53
CA PRO A 400 -14.24 32.30 9.99
C PRO A 400 -15.02 33.62 10.05
N GLU A 401 -16.35 33.55 9.98
CA GLU A 401 -17.20 34.75 10.10
C GLU A 401 -17.15 35.37 11.51
N ALA A 402 -16.87 34.57 12.55
CA ALA A 402 -16.69 35.05 13.92
C ALA A 402 -15.81 34.10 14.74
N VAL A 403 -15.00 34.67 15.65
CA VAL A 403 -14.17 33.93 16.62
C VAL A 403 -14.43 34.47 18.03
N SER A 404 -14.77 33.58 18.96
CA SER A 404 -14.82 33.89 20.41
C SER A 404 -13.98 32.87 21.16
N LEU A 405 -13.15 33.35 22.09
CA LEU A 405 -12.31 32.51 22.95
C LEU A 405 -12.71 32.77 24.40
N MET A 406 -13.14 31.71 25.09
CA MET A 406 -13.60 31.80 26.47
C MET A 406 -12.62 31.09 27.40
N ALA A 407 -12.19 31.80 28.43
CA ALA A 407 -11.37 31.25 29.49
C ALA A 407 -12.24 30.97 30.72
N PHE A 408 -12.02 29.80 31.34
CA PHE A 408 -12.68 29.45 32.58
C PHE A 408 -12.07 30.21 33.75
N GLU A 409 -12.91 30.94 34.49
CA GLU A 409 -12.49 31.68 35.67
C GLU A 409 -12.95 30.95 36.95
N ALA A 410 -12.00 30.26 37.59
CA ALA A 410 -12.28 29.40 38.75
C ALA A 410 -12.89 30.13 39.97
N ARG A 411 -12.72 31.46 40.07
CA ARG A 411 -13.29 32.27 41.16
C ARG A 411 -14.77 32.58 40.97
N SER A 412 -15.22 32.69 39.72
CA SER A 412 -16.59 33.09 39.38
C SER A 412 -17.42 31.90 38.87
N GLY A 413 -16.78 30.78 38.49
CA GLY A 413 -17.48 29.65 37.88
C GLY A 413 -18.01 29.95 36.47
N LEU A 414 -17.58 31.07 35.88
CA LEU A 414 -18.03 31.56 34.59
C LEU A 414 -16.94 31.38 33.52
N LEU A 415 -17.39 31.17 32.29
CA LEU A 415 -16.60 31.32 31.08
C LEU A 415 -16.66 32.79 30.66
N ALA A 416 -15.51 33.46 30.68
CA ALA A 416 -15.38 34.86 30.31
C ALA A 416 -14.40 35.00 29.14
N ASP A 417 -14.72 35.88 28.20
CA ASP A 417 -13.75 36.30 27.19
C ASP A 417 -12.72 37.23 27.85
N PRO A 418 -11.42 36.91 27.79
CA PRO A 418 -10.36 37.78 28.32
C PRO A 418 -10.35 39.19 27.73
N LYS A 419 -10.93 39.40 26.55
CA LYS A 419 -11.09 40.70 25.89
C LYS A 419 -12.45 41.37 26.17
N ASN A 420 -13.31 40.71 26.93
CA ASN A 420 -14.65 41.17 27.30
C ASN A 420 -15.54 41.54 26.08
N ARG A 421 -15.35 40.87 24.93
CA ARG A 421 -16.11 41.14 23.69
C ARG A 421 -17.39 40.31 23.59
N SER A 422 -17.48 39.20 24.32
CA SER A 422 -18.67 38.34 24.39
C SER A 422 -19.26 38.26 25.79
N ARG A 423 -20.57 38.01 25.86
CA ARG A 423 -21.33 37.85 27.10
C ARG A 423 -20.76 36.68 27.91
N ARG A 424 -20.60 36.87 29.22
CA ARG A 424 -20.15 35.81 30.15
C ARG A 424 -21.15 34.66 30.14
N LEU A 425 -20.65 33.44 30.12
CA LEU A 425 -21.43 32.22 30.09
C LEU A 425 -21.26 31.43 31.38
N ASP A 426 -22.36 30.93 31.91
CA ASP A 426 -22.33 30.02 33.05
C ASP A 426 -21.78 28.67 32.58
N SER A 427 -20.84 28.11 33.33
CA SER A 427 -20.24 26.79 33.05
C SER A 427 -21.26 25.65 33.14
N SER A 428 -22.39 25.87 33.82
CA SER A 428 -23.52 24.93 33.88
C SER A 428 -24.51 25.05 32.72
N SER A 429 -24.33 26.04 31.82
CA SER A 429 -25.26 26.24 30.71
C SER A 429 -25.13 25.16 29.63
N HIS A 430 -26.25 24.85 28.97
CA HIS A 430 -26.29 23.89 27.84
C HIS A 430 -25.37 24.33 26.67
N LEU A 431 -25.06 25.62 26.57
CA LEU A 431 -24.09 26.13 25.60
C LEU A 431 -22.66 25.82 26.01
N ALA A 432 -22.34 25.88 27.30
CA ALA A 432 -21.03 25.47 27.81
C ALA A 432 -20.77 23.97 27.63
N SER A 433 -21.81 23.12 27.77
CA SER A 433 -21.69 21.67 27.53
C SER A 433 -21.49 21.29 26.06
N LEU A 434 -21.74 22.19 25.10
CA LEU A 434 -21.47 21.96 23.68
C LEU A 434 -20.05 22.39 23.27
N ILE A 435 -19.38 23.18 24.11
CA ILE A 435 -18.03 23.73 23.85
C ILE A 435 -16.94 22.91 24.56
N ALA A 436 -17.27 22.20 25.65
CA ALA A 436 -16.41 21.27 26.36
C ALA A 436 -16.38 19.89 25.69
#